data_AF-A0A4Q3BY19-F1
#
_entry.id   AF-A0A4Q3BY19-F1
#
_cell.length_a   1.000
_cell.length_b   1.000
_cell.length_c   1.000
_cell.angle_alpha   90.00
_cell.angle_beta   90.00
_cell.angle_gamma   90.00
#
_symmetry.space_group_name_H-M   'P 1'
#
loop_
_entity.id
_entity.type
_entity.pdbx_description
1 polymer ?
#
loop_
_entity_poly.entity_id
_entity_poly.type
_entity_poly.pdbx_seq_one_letter_code
_entity_poly.pdbx_strand_id
1 'polypeptide(L)' 'MVTTLLVVVICLAIVFDFINGFHDAANSIATIVSTKVLTPFQAVLWAAAFNFLAFFIIKDHK' A
#
# COMPACT_ATOMS: atom_id res chain seq x y z
N MET A 1 -7.37 -3.98 31.34
CA MET A 1 -7.56 -5.08 30.35
C MET A 1 -7.83 -4.56 28.95
N VAL A 2 -8.85 -3.71 28.74
CA VAL A 2 -9.16 -3.17 27.40
C VAL A 2 -8.00 -2.38 26.77
N THR A 3 -7.29 -1.56 27.55
CA THR A 3 -6.15 -0.76 27.06
C THR A 3 -4.99 -1.61 26.54
N THR A 4 -4.66 -2.72 27.22
CA THR A 4 -3.57 -3.61 26.79
C THR A 4 -3.91 -4.33 25.49
N LEU A 5 -5.15 -4.85 25.39
CA LEU A 5 -5.62 -5.49 24.15
C LEU A 5 -5.66 -4.49 22.99
N LEU A 6 -6.12 -3.27 23.24
CA LEU A 6 -6.19 -2.20 22.24
C LEU A 6 -4.81 -1.88 21.66
N VAL A 7 -3.80 -1.71 22.51
CA VAL A 7 -2.42 -1.45 22.06
C VAL A 7 -1.90 -2.60 21.22
N VAL A 8 -2.14 -3.85 21.62
CA VAL A 8 -1.74 -5.03 20.84
C VAL A 8 -2.42 -5.05 19.47
N VAL A 9 -3.73 -4.79 19.41
CA VAL A 9 -4.49 -4.76 18.16
C VAL A 9 -4.00 -3.64 17.23
N ILE A 10 -3.73 -2.44 17.75
CA ILE A 10 -3.17 -1.34 16.95
C ILE A 10 -1.81 -1.73 16.37
N CYS A 11 -0.92 -2.32 17.17
CA CYS A 11 0.37 -2.79 16.68
C CYS A 11 0.21 -3.85 15.58
N LEU A 12 -0.68 -4.82 15.77
CA LEU A 12 -0.97 -5.84 14.75
C LEU A 12 -1.56 -5.21 13.47
N ALA A 13 -2.48 -4.26 13.61
CA ALA A 13 -3.10 -3.58 12.48
C ALA A 13 -2.07 -2.82 11.65
N ILE A 14 -1.16 -2.08 12.28
CA ILE A 14 -0.07 -1.38 11.59
C ILE A 14 0.81 -2.36 10.81
N VAL A 15 1.20 -3.49 11.43
CA VAL A 15 2.03 -4.51 10.78
C VAL A 15 1.28 -5.15 9.60
N PHE A 16 0.00 -5.47 9.81
CA PHE A 16 -0.85 -6.05 8.78
C PHE A 16 -1.00 -5.10 7.59
N ASP A 17 -1.39 -3.84 7.82
CA ASP A 17 -1.58 -2.85 6.76
C ASP A 17 -0.28 -2.61 5.97
N PHE A 18 0.87 -2.61 6.64
CA PHE A 18 2.17 -2.50 5.97
C PHE A 18 2.44 -3.67 5.01
N ILE A 19 2.22 -4.91 5.47
CA ILE A 19 2.45 -6.11 4.65
C ILE A 19 1.48 -6.14 3.46
N ASN A 20 0.20 -5.82 3.69
CA ASN A 20 -0.79 -5.76 2.61
C ASN A 20 -0.43 -4.67 1.59
N GLY A 21 -0.04 -3.48 2.04
CA GLY A 21 0.38 -2.38 1.17
C GLY A 21 1.58 -2.75 0.29
N PHE A 22 2.55 -3.52 0.80
CA PHE A 22 3.67 -4.01 0.01
C PHE A 22 3.24 -4.98 -1.09
N HIS A 23 2.33 -5.90 -0.77
CA HIS A 23 1.81 -6.86 -1.74
C HIS A 23 0.96 -6.18 -2.81
N ASP A 24 0.14 -5.21 -2.44
CA ASP A 24 -0.68 -4.41 -3.36
C ASP A 24 0.19 -3.56 -4.29
N ALA A 25 1.27 -2.96 -3.78
CA ALA A 25 2.24 -2.25 -4.60
C ALA A 25 2.88 -3.16 -5.65
N ALA A 26 3.25 -4.40 -5.28
CA ALA A 26 3.81 -5.38 -6.21
C ALA A 26 2.79 -5.76 -7.31
N ASN A 27 1.54 -6.02 -6.94
CA ASN A 27 0.47 -6.33 -7.90
C ASN A 27 0.20 -5.15 -8.85
N SER A 28 0.23 -3.91 -8.36
CA SER A 28 -0.01 -2.70 -9.16
C SER A 28 1.05 -2.47 -10.23
N ILE A 29 2.30 -2.90 -10.01
CA ILE A 29 3.41 -2.71 -10.95
C ILE A 29 3.72 -3.93 -11.81
N ALA A 30 3.20 -5.12 -11.46
CA ALA A 30 3.57 -6.38 -12.10
C ALA A 30 3.39 -6.36 -13.63
N THR A 31 2.26 -5.83 -14.12
CA THR A 31 1.95 -5.77 -15.55
C THR A 31 2.90 -4.83 -16.30
N ILE A 32 3.15 -3.63 -15.77
CA ILE A 32 3.94 -2.61 -16.48
C ILE A 32 5.44 -2.96 -16.51
N VAL A 33 5.91 -3.65 -15.46
CA VAL A 33 7.28 -4.16 -15.37
C VAL A 33 7.46 -5.40 -16.25
N SER A 34 6.51 -6.33 -16.25
CA SER A 34 6.55 -7.55 -17.09
C SER A 34 6.51 -7.24 -18.58
N THR A 35 5.72 -6.23 -18.97
CA THR A 35 5.65 -5.73 -20.35
C THR A 35 6.83 -4.84 -20.75
N LYS A 36 7.73 -4.53 -19.81
CA LYS A 36 8.91 -3.67 -20.02
C LYS A 36 8.58 -2.24 -20.48
N VAL A 37 7.39 -1.75 -20.18
CA VAL A 37 7.00 -0.37 -20.47
C VAL A 37 7.74 0.60 -19.56
N LEU A 38 7.92 0.21 -18.29
CA LEU A 38 8.72 0.95 -17.31
C LEU A 38 9.80 0.05 -16.72
N THR A 39 10.93 0.65 -16.33
CA THR A 39 11.91 -0.04 -15.48
C THR A 39 11.30 -0.30 -14.09
N PRO A 40 11.77 -1.33 -13.35
CA PRO A 40 11.24 -1.63 -12.01
C PRO A 40 11.25 -0.42 -11.08
N PHE A 41 12.30 0.40 -11.12
CA PHE A 41 12.41 1.60 -10.30
C PHE A 41 11.40 2.67 -10.69
N GLN A 42 11.21 2.93 -12.00
CA GLN A 42 10.18 3.86 -12.48
C GLN A 42 8.78 3.41 -12.10
N ALA A 43 8.50 2.10 -12.17
CA ALA A 43 7.21 1.55 -11.81
C ALA A 43 6.92 1.71 -10.31
N VAL A 44 7.93 1.52 -9.44
CA VAL A 44 7.78 1.76 -8.00
C VAL A 44 7.52 3.24 -7.70
N LEU A 45 8.26 4.16 -8.33
CA LEU A 45 8.01 5.61 -8.19
C LEU A 45 6.60 5.98 -8.65
N TRP A 46 6.15 5.40 -9.76
CA TRP A 46 4.80 5.58 -10.29
C TRP A 46 3.75 5.09 -9.29
N ALA A 47 3.87 3.86 -8.80
CA ALA A 47 2.96 3.30 -7.81
C ALA A 47 2.94 4.13 -6.52
N ALA A 48 4.10 4.55 -6.00
CA ALA A 48 4.19 5.38 -4.80
C ALA A 48 3.47 6.73 -4.98
N ALA A 49 3.67 7.39 -6.13
CA ALA A 49 3.01 8.67 -6.41
C ALA A 49 1.48 8.53 -6.48
N PHE A 50 0.97 7.55 -7.22
CA PHE A 50 -0.47 7.34 -7.35
C PHE A 50 -1.12 6.79 -6.08
N ASN A 51 -0.44 5.94 -5.31
CA ASN A 51 -0.93 5.46 -4.02
C ASN A 51 -1.05 6.60 -3.00
N PHE A 52 -0.06 7.51 -2.98
CA PHE A 52 -0.12 8.72 -2.16
C PHE A 52 -1.24 9.67 -2.63
N LEU A 53 -1.36 9.92 -3.93
CA LEU A 53 -2.43 10.76 -4.50
C LEU A 53 -3.82 10.19 -4.19
N ALA A 54 -3.99 8.87 -4.24
CA ALA A 54 -5.24 8.19 -3.95
C ALA A 54 -5.75 8.52 -2.53
N PHE A 55 -4.86 8.58 -1.53
CA PHE A 55 -5.23 8.97 -0.16
C PHE A 55 -5.90 10.35 -0.07
N PHE A 56 -5.51 11.31 -0.92
CA PHE A 56 -6.09 12.66 -0.89
C PHE A 56 -7.31 12.82 -1.80
N ILE A 57 -7.33 12.10 -2.92
CA ILE A 57 -8.35 12.27 -3.96
C ILE A 57 -9.54 11.34 -3.72
N ILE A 58 -9.28 10.11 -3.31
CA ILE A 58 -10.31 9.10 -3.09
C ILE A 58 -10.76 9.23 -1.64
N LYS A 59 -11.84 9.97 -1.45
CA LYS A 59 -12.54 10.04 -0.17
C LYS A 59 -13.41 8.79 -0.02
N ASP A 60 -13.30 8.12 1.13
CA ASP A 60 -14.05 6.91 1.47
C ASP A 60 -15.48 6.93 0.91
N HIS A 61 -15.79 5.98 0.02
CA HIS A 61 -17.17 5.63 -0.25
C HIS A 61 -17.60 4.79 0.95
N LYS A 62 -18.39 5.43 1.83
CA LYS A 62 -19.01 4.88 3.06
C LYS A 62 -19.11 3.36 3.11
#